data_AF-A0A3C0KBL7-F1
#
_entry.id   AF-A0A3C0KBL7-F1
#
_cell.length_a   1.000
_cell.length_b   1.000
_cell.length_c   1.000
_cell.angle_alpha   90.00
_cell.angle_beta   90.00
_cell.angle_gamma   90.00
#
_symmetry.space_group_name_H-M   'P 1'
#
loop_
_entity.id
_entity.type
_entity.pdbx_description
1 polymer ?
#
loop_
_entity_poly.entity_id
_entity_poly.type
_entity_poly.pdbx_seq_one_letter_code
_entity_poly.pdbx_strand_id
1 'polypeptide(L)'
;MHSMIGLAAVFIAIAAVAEPWAFQIVAKGQSIPAGNRLELFLGAAIGAITFSGSVIAFGKLSGKYKFRLFQGAPVQFAGQHMLNLVLGLATVGLGLVFMFTENWTAFFAMLALSFALGVLI
;
A
#
# COMPACT_ATOMS: atom_id res chain seq x y z
N MET A 1 -6.64 -6.71 -15.68
CA MET A 1 -5.32 -7.29 -15.36
C MET A 1 -4.42 -6.38 -14.49
N HIS A 2 -4.86 -5.20 -14.02
CA HIS A 2 -4.01 -4.30 -13.22
C HIS A 2 -3.91 -4.64 -11.72
N SER A 3 -4.89 -5.36 -11.16
CA SER A 3 -4.90 -5.75 -9.74
C SER A 3 -3.74 -6.68 -9.36
N MET A 4 -3.44 -7.70 -10.18
CA MET A 4 -2.37 -8.67 -9.88
C MET A 4 -0.97 -8.04 -9.79
N ILE A 5 -0.74 -6.92 -10.49
CA ILE A 5 0.54 -6.20 -10.46
C ILE A 5 0.72 -5.52 -9.09
N GLY A 6 -0.34 -4.92 -8.53
CA GLY A 6 -0.29 -4.26 -7.23
C GLY A 6 0.00 -5.22 -6.07
N LEU A 7 -0.63 -6.40 -6.08
CA LEU A 7 -0.37 -7.45 -5.08
C LEU A 7 1.04 -8.04 -5.23
N ALA A 8 1.51 -8.23 -6.46
CA ALA A 8 2.88 -8.70 -6.70
C ALA A 8 3.92 -7.71 -6.16
N ALA A 9 3.72 -6.40 -6.37
CA ALA A 9 4.60 -5.37 -5.81
C ALA A 9 4.64 -5.41 -4.28
N VAL A 10 3.50 -5.61 -3.62
CA VAL A 10 3.42 -5.76 -2.16
C VAL A 10 4.21 -6.99 -1.68
N PHE A 11 4.04 -8.15 -2.31
CA PHE A 11 4.78 -9.35 -1.92
C PHE A 11 6.28 -9.26 -2.20
N ILE A 12 6.67 -8.66 -3.33
CA ILE A 12 8.07 -8.40 -3.65
C ILE A 12 8.68 -7.47 -2.60
N ALA A 13 7.99 -6.41 -2.19
CA ALA A 13 8.47 -5.50 -1.16
C ALA A 13 8.63 -6.21 0.20
N ILE A 14 7.66 -7.04 0.62
CA ILE A 14 7.78 -7.83 1.86
C ILE A 14 8.98 -8.78 1.78
N ALA A 15 9.15 -9.49 0.66
CA ALA A 15 10.27 -10.42 0.47
C ALA A 15 11.62 -9.69 0.49
N ALA A 16 11.71 -8.51 -0.15
CA ALA A 16 12.92 -7.71 -0.19
C ALA A 16 13.26 -7.04 1.15
N VAL A 17 12.28 -6.75 2.01
CA VAL A 17 12.52 -6.31 3.39
C VAL A 17 12.92 -7.49 4.29
N ALA A 18 12.34 -8.67 4.08
CA ALA A 18 12.66 -9.88 4.85
C ALA A 18 14.06 -10.43 4.54
N GLU A 19 14.41 -10.51 3.25
CA GLU A 19 15.66 -11.09 2.77
C GLU A 19 16.31 -10.19 1.72
N PRO A 20 16.81 -9.00 2.09
CA PRO A 20 17.38 -8.04 1.15
C PRO A 20 18.63 -8.58 0.42
N TRP A 21 19.31 -9.56 1.02
CA TRP A 21 20.45 -10.25 0.40
C TRP A 21 20.05 -11.11 -0.80
N ALA A 22 18.87 -11.71 -0.79
CA ALA A 22 18.37 -12.55 -1.88
C ALA A 22 18.09 -11.74 -3.15
N PHE A 23 17.79 -10.45 -2.96
CA PHE A 23 17.56 -9.47 -4.04
C PHE A 23 18.81 -8.66 -4.41
N GLN A 24 19.99 -9.04 -3.89
CA GLN A 24 21.26 -8.33 -4.08
C GLN A 24 21.22 -6.83 -3.66
N ILE A 25 20.31 -6.48 -2.75
CA ILE A 25 20.20 -5.12 -2.21
C ILE A 25 21.34 -4.83 -1.23
N VAL A 26 21.74 -5.85 -0.46
CA VAL A 26 22.84 -5.78 0.51
C VAL A 26 23.60 -7.09 0.61
N ALA A 27 24.84 -7.02 1.09
CA ALA A 27 25.55 -8.20 1.57
C ALA A 27 24.83 -8.83 2.78
N LYS A 28 24.92 -10.15 2.93
CA LYS A 28 24.26 -10.89 4.01
C LYS A 28 24.68 -10.35 5.39
N GLY A 29 23.71 -9.87 6.17
CA GLY A 29 23.93 -9.31 7.51
C GLY A 29 24.19 -7.80 7.57
N GLN A 30 24.09 -7.07 6.46
CA GLN A 30 24.14 -5.61 6.43
C GLN A 30 22.73 -5.01 6.43
N SER A 31 22.56 -3.83 7.04
CA SER A 31 21.30 -3.10 7.04
C SER A 31 20.98 -2.55 5.64
N ILE A 32 19.70 -2.48 5.28
CA ILE A 32 19.27 -1.95 3.98
C ILE A 32 19.67 -0.47 3.87
N PRO A 33 20.26 0.02 2.77
CA PRO A 33 20.52 1.44 2.58
C PRO A 33 19.22 2.25 2.61
N ALA A 34 19.29 3.50 3.09
CA ALA A 34 18.11 4.37 3.18
C ALA A 34 17.41 4.58 1.81
N GLY A 35 18.18 4.62 0.71
CA GLY A 35 17.64 4.73 -0.65
C GLY A 35 16.78 3.53 -1.06
N ASN A 36 17.25 2.31 -0.83
CA ASN A 36 16.47 1.10 -1.13
C ASN A 36 15.28 0.95 -0.17
N ARG A 37 15.40 1.36 1.10
CA ARG A 37 14.26 1.41 2.03
C ARG A 37 13.14 2.32 1.51
N LEU A 38 13.51 3.47 0.94
CA LEU A 38 12.57 4.40 0.32
C LEU A 38 11.86 3.77 -0.89
N GLU A 39 12.61 3.14 -1.80
CA GLU A 39 12.04 2.45 -2.97
C GLU A 39 11.08 1.31 -2.58
N LEU A 40 11.47 0.49 -1.59
CA LEU A 40 10.63 -0.61 -1.08
C LEU A 40 9.35 -0.09 -0.44
N PHE A 41 9.43 0.99 0.34
CA PHE A 41 8.27 1.66 0.92
C PHE A 41 7.34 2.20 -0.18
N LEU A 42 7.86 2.97 -1.13
CA LEU A 42 7.06 3.56 -2.22
C LEU A 42 6.39 2.47 -3.07
N GLY A 43 7.15 1.44 -3.44
CA GLY A 43 6.64 0.30 -4.22
C GLY A 43 5.52 -0.45 -3.48
N ALA A 44 5.69 -0.71 -2.19
CA ALA A 44 4.67 -1.37 -1.38
C ALA A 44 3.39 -0.51 -1.24
N ALA A 45 3.53 0.77 -0.94
CA ALA A 45 2.41 1.69 -0.75
C ALA A 45 1.59 1.86 -2.03
N ILE A 46 2.26 2.14 -3.16
CA ILE A 46 1.61 2.32 -4.47
C ILE A 46 0.96 1.00 -4.92
N GLY A 47 1.65 -0.13 -4.72
CA GLY A 47 1.12 -1.46 -5.03
C GLY A 47 -0.16 -1.77 -4.26
N ALA A 48 -0.18 -1.51 -2.95
CA ALA A 48 -1.34 -1.74 -2.09
C ALA A 48 -2.54 -0.86 -2.46
N ILE A 49 -2.32 0.43 -2.74
CA ILE A 49 -3.37 1.36 -3.19
C ILE A 49 -3.95 0.90 -4.53
N THR A 50 -3.08 0.53 -5.49
CA THR A 50 -3.50 0.09 -6.83
C THR A 50 -4.29 -1.22 -6.79
N PHE A 51 -3.85 -2.17 -5.96
CA PHE A 51 -4.56 -3.43 -5.78
C PHE A 51 -5.95 -3.22 -5.20
N SER A 52 -6.06 -2.48 -4.09
CA SER A 52 -7.34 -2.23 -3.41
C SER A 52 -8.33 -1.45 -4.29
N GLY A 53 -7.86 -0.41 -4.99
CA GLY A 53 -8.70 0.33 -5.95
C GLY A 53 -9.21 -0.56 -7.08
N SER A 54 -8.37 -1.49 -7.58
CA SER A 54 -8.79 -2.45 -8.60
C SER A 54 -9.84 -3.45 -8.09
N VAL A 55 -9.74 -3.88 -6.83
CA VAL A 55 -10.73 -4.79 -6.20
C VAL A 55 -12.09 -4.09 -6.07
N ILE A 56 -12.11 -2.82 -5.66
CA ILE A 56 -13.35 -2.03 -5.58
C ILE A 56 -13.95 -1.79 -6.97
N ALA A 57 -13.12 -1.43 -7.96
CA ALA A 57 -13.56 -1.25 -9.34
C ALA A 57 -14.15 -2.54 -9.93
N PHE A 58 -13.52 -3.70 -9.69
CA PHE A 58 -14.05 -5.00 -10.12
C PHE A 58 -15.40 -5.30 -9.47
N GLY A 59 -15.53 -5.08 -8.16
CA GLY A 59 -16.80 -5.34 -7.48
C GLY A 59 -17.93 -4.42 -7.93
N LYS A 60 -17.65 -3.16 -8.29
CA LYS A 60 -18.65 -2.23 -8.87
C LYS A 60 -19.12 -2.69 -10.25
N LEU A 61 -18.20 -3.13 -11.11
CA LEU A 61 -18.51 -3.58 -12.48
C LEU A 61 -19.13 -4.98 -12.54
N SER A 62 -18.86 -5.86 -11.56
CA SER A 62 -19.38 -7.23 -11.53
C SER A 62 -20.88 -7.31 -11.26
N GLY A 63 -21.55 -6.23 -10.83
CA GLY A 63 -23.02 -6.14 -10.66
C GLY A 63 -23.67 -7.13 -9.67
N LYS A 64 -22.89 -8.01 -9.03
CA LYS A 64 -23.37 -9.11 -8.16
C LYS A 64 -23.60 -8.73 -6.69
N TYR A 65 -23.21 -7.54 -6.26
CA TYR A 65 -23.15 -7.18 -4.84
C TYR A 65 -24.13 -6.05 -4.47
N LYS A 66 -25.08 -6.35 -3.56
CA LYS A 66 -26.05 -5.40 -2.95
C LYS A 66 -25.42 -4.39 -1.96
N PHE A 67 -24.09 -4.37 -1.81
CA PHE A 67 -23.40 -3.49 -0.86
C PHE A 67 -23.28 -2.07 -1.43
N ARG A 68 -23.56 -1.04 -0.63
CA ARG A 68 -23.50 0.39 -1.04
C ARG A 68 -22.13 0.83 -1.60
N LEU A 69 -21.05 0.13 -1.26
CA LEU A 69 -19.71 0.35 -1.84
C LEU A 69 -19.56 -0.14 -3.29
N PHE A 70 -20.46 -1.04 -3.73
CA PHE A 70 -20.48 -1.65 -5.07
C PHE A 70 -21.67 -1.20 -5.93
N GLN A 71 -22.55 -0.34 -5.39
CA GLN A 71 -23.55 0.35 -6.19
C GLN A 71 -22.86 1.44 -7.03
N GLY A 72 -23.19 1.55 -8.31
CA GLY A 72 -22.56 2.47 -9.27
C GLY A 72 -22.70 3.97 -8.96
N ALA A 73 -23.26 4.35 -7.80
CA ALA A 73 -23.27 5.71 -7.31
C ALA A 73 -21.92 6.03 -6.62
N PRO A 74 -21.29 7.18 -6.91
CA PRO A 74 -20.07 7.57 -6.21
C PRO A 74 -20.33 7.66 -4.70
N VAL A 75 -19.58 6.89 -3.90
CA VAL A 75 -19.65 6.91 -2.45
C VAL A 75 -19.01 8.22 -1.99
N GLN A 76 -19.82 9.27 -1.91
CA GLN A 76 -19.44 10.57 -1.38
C GLN A 76 -19.97 10.67 0.06
N PHE A 77 -19.08 10.91 1.01
CA PHE A 77 -19.44 11.20 2.40
C PHE A 77 -18.80 12.52 2.85
N ALA A 78 -19.50 13.26 3.71
CA ALA A 78 -19.02 14.54 4.19
C ALA A 78 -17.65 14.38 4.89
N GLY A 79 -16.63 15.11 4.42
CA GLY A 79 -15.27 15.05 4.98
C GLY A 79 -14.32 14.03 4.33
N GLN A 80 -14.71 13.34 3.25
CA GLN A 80 -13.88 12.34 2.56
C GLN A 80 -12.50 12.88 2.14
N HIS A 81 -12.42 14.10 1.62
CA HIS A 81 -11.13 14.69 1.23
C HIS A 81 -10.20 14.92 2.43
N MET A 82 -10.73 15.35 3.57
CA MET A 82 -9.94 15.51 4.79
C MET A 82 -9.46 14.16 5.33
N LEU A 83 -10.33 13.15 5.33
CA LEU A 83 -9.99 11.81 5.79
C LEU A 83 -8.90 11.19 4.89
N ASN A 84 -9.07 11.27 3.57
CA ASN A 84 -8.09 10.78 2.61
C ASN A 84 -6.75 11.53 2.72
N LEU A 85 -6.78 12.84 2.99
CA LEU A 85 -5.56 13.62 3.23
C LEU A 85 -4.83 13.16 4.50
N VAL A 86 -5.56 12.99 5.61
CA VAL A 86 -4.98 12.53 6.89
C VAL A 86 -4.40 11.12 6.73
N LEU A 87 -5.11 10.21 6.07
CA LEU A 87 -4.62 8.86 5.81
C LEU A 87 -3.40 8.87 4.86
N GLY A 88 -3.40 9.72 3.84
CA GLY A 88 -2.29 9.91 2.92
C GLY A 88 -1.03 10.38 3.65
N LEU A 89 -1.18 11.42 4.48
CA LEU A 89 -0.09 11.94 5.31
C LEU A 89 0.40 10.91 6.34
N ALA A 90 -0.51 10.16 6.97
CA ALA A 90 -0.16 9.10 7.91
C ALA A 90 0.63 7.97 7.23
N THR A 91 0.23 7.58 6.01
CA THR A 91 0.94 6.59 5.19
C THR A 91 2.36 7.05 4.87
N VAL A 92 2.52 8.31 4.44
CA VAL A 92 3.84 8.90 4.17
C VAL A 92 4.69 9.00 5.43
N GLY A 93 4.10 9.45 6.55
CA GLY A 93 4.79 9.55 7.83
C GLY A 93 5.29 8.20 8.34
N LEU A 94 4.47 7.15 8.27
CA LEU A 94 4.87 5.79 8.63
C LEU A 94 5.93 5.23 7.68
N GLY A 95 5.85 5.57 6.39
CA GLY A 95 6.89 5.27 5.40
C GLY A 95 8.24 5.87 5.75
N LEU A 96 8.27 7.14 6.16
CA LEU A 96 9.48 7.81 6.64
C LEU A 96 10.01 7.16 7.94
N VAL A 97 9.12 6.83 8.88
CA VAL A 97 9.52 6.10 10.11
C VAL A 97 10.16 4.75 9.77
N PHE A 98 9.60 4.01 8.81
CA PHE A 98 10.20 2.78 8.30
C PHE A 98 11.57 3.04 7.64
N MET A 99 11.69 4.10 6.84
CA MET A 99 12.95 4.47 6.20
C MET A 99 14.07 4.74 7.21
N PHE A 100 13.79 5.39 8.34
CA PHE A 100 14.80 5.69 9.36
C PHE A 100 15.02 4.56 10.38
N THR A 101 13.97 3.83 10.73
CA THR A 101 13.97 2.89 11.87
C THR A 101 13.99 1.42 11.45
N GLU A 102 13.72 1.13 10.17
CA GLU A 102 13.55 -0.25 9.65
C GLU A 102 12.51 -1.06 10.46
N ASN A 103 11.55 -0.35 11.06
CA ASN A 103 10.58 -0.95 11.96
C ASN A 103 9.47 -1.67 11.17
N TRP A 104 9.41 -2.98 11.31
CA TRP A 104 8.39 -3.84 10.71
C TRP A 104 6.95 -3.43 11.06
N THR A 105 6.71 -2.97 12.28
CA THR A 105 5.39 -2.47 12.69
C THR A 105 4.99 -1.24 11.89
N ALA A 106 5.92 -0.31 11.65
CA ALA A 106 5.66 0.87 10.82
C ALA A 106 5.38 0.49 9.36
N PHE A 107 6.13 -0.50 8.82
CA PHE A 107 5.90 -1.03 7.49
C PHE A 107 4.51 -1.65 7.34
N PHE A 108 4.11 -2.57 8.22
CA PHE A 108 2.79 -3.18 8.16
C PHE A 108 1.65 -2.19 8.40
N ALA A 109 1.84 -1.23 9.31
CA ALA A 109 0.85 -0.17 9.54
C ALA A 109 0.66 0.70 8.29
N MET A 110 1.77 1.12 7.66
CA MET A 110 1.75 1.87 6.39
C MET A 110 1.05 1.08 5.27
N LEU A 111 1.32 -0.22 5.18
CA LEU A 111 0.75 -1.11 4.18
C LEU A 111 -0.78 -1.26 4.39
N ALA A 112 -1.22 -1.46 5.64
CA ALA A 112 -2.63 -1.50 6.00
C ALA A 112 -3.36 -0.19 5.70
N LEU A 113 -2.74 0.96 6.00
CA LEU A 113 -3.30 2.27 5.64
C LEU A 113 -3.36 2.48 4.13
N SER A 114 -2.37 2.01 3.38
CA SER A 114 -2.35 2.07 1.91
C SER A 114 -3.48 1.25 1.29
N PHE A 115 -3.76 0.06 1.85
CA PHE A 115 -4.93 -0.75 1.48
C PHE A 115 -6.24 -0.03 1.80
N ALA A 116 -6.36 0.57 2.98
CA ALA A 116 -7.56 1.31 3.36
C ALA A 116 -7.77 2.51 2.43
N LEU A 117 -6.70 3.27 2.15
CA LEU A 117 -6.73 4.38 1.21
C LEU A 117 -7.27 3.95 -0.14
N GLY A 118 -6.69 2.94 -0.79
CA GLY A 118 -7.16 2.52 -2.12
C GLY A 118 -8.59 1.97 -2.15
N VAL A 119 -9.21 1.66 -0.99
CA VAL A 119 -10.66 1.41 -0.90
C VAL A 119 -11.49 2.69 -0.83
N LEU A 120 -10.96 3.75 -0.20
CA LEU A 120 -11.66 5.02 0.07
C LEU A 120 -11.56 6.06 -1.06
N ILE A 121 -10.57 5.95 -1.95
CA ILE A 121 -10.42 6.76 -3.18
C ILE A 121 -11.12 6.08 -4.36
#